data_AF-A0A7U9NHA4-F1
#
_entry.id   AF-A0A7U9NHA4-F1
#
_cell.length_a   1.000
_cell.length_b   1.000
_cell.length_c   1.000
_cell.angle_alpha   90.00
_cell.angle_beta   90.00
_cell.angle_gamma   90.00
#
_symmetry.space_group_name_H-M   'P 1'
#
loop_
_entity.id
_entity.type
_entity.pdbx_description
1 polymer ?
#
loop_
_entity_poly.entity_id
_entity_poly.type
_entity_poly.pdbx_seq_one_letter_code
_entity_poly.pdbx_strand_id
1 'polypeptide(L)'
;MEDSRRLTAEVFIDTGKDFRPEDSLQAEYTCILGETVTLEFDLSVFEHTCGFRFDPLLEDSSMVKLLALTLTYEDEERKTIEWDRIKTNSDVDFEPVFVYLHKDPKFFVDEALCLKLAKAEVSFQVLELGLGEKDYWQEIKKHSVSEKEKAQILGKLELAMKQNQALEQENRRLKIEEADIYATGIWKLQHDARGPMKVIFGKGNILTFLAAVYLALCSELFIFNNAYYSTPRPNDQALVFSFLRFGMVWLGAFVLIAVINGMIQKGYRRELT
;
A
#
# COMPACT_ATOMS: atom_id res chain seq x y z
N MET A 1 -30.57 -40.66 26.54
CA MET A 1 -30.13 -41.05 27.89
C MET A 1 -29.12 -40.01 28.27
N GLU A 2 -29.41 -39.18 29.27
CA GLU A 2 -28.42 -38.24 29.80
C GLU A 2 -27.35 -39.07 30.52
N ASP A 3 -26.22 -39.28 29.86
CA ASP A 3 -25.06 -39.94 30.45
C ASP A 3 -24.41 -38.97 31.44
N SER A 4 -25.01 -38.85 32.63
CA SER A 4 -24.39 -38.13 33.75
C SER A 4 -23.20 -38.94 34.26
N ARG A 5 -22.01 -38.34 34.30
CA ARG A 5 -20.77 -38.97 34.81
C ARG A 5 -20.26 -38.18 36.01
N ARG A 6 -19.71 -38.86 37.02
CA ARG A 6 -18.99 -38.19 38.10
C ARG A 6 -17.52 -38.07 37.72
N LEU A 7 -17.02 -36.84 37.72
CA LEU A 7 -15.64 -36.50 37.39
C LEU A 7 -15.02 -35.67 38.53
N THR A 8 -13.72 -35.50 38.49
CA THR A 8 -12.97 -34.68 39.44
C THR A 8 -12.33 -33.53 38.67
N ALA A 9 -12.34 -32.32 39.23
CA ALA A 9 -11.56 -31.21 38.74
C ALA A 9 -10.47 -30.88 39.75
N GLU A 10 -9.35 -30.34 39.26
CA GLU A 10 -8.21 -29.95 40.07
C GLU A 10 -7.83 -28.49 39.85
N VAL A 11 -7.41 -27.84 40.93
CA VAL A 11 -6.76 -26.54 40.90
C VAL A 11 -5.35 -26.67 41.45
N PHE A 12 -4.39 -26.08 40.73
CA PHE A 12 -3.01 -25.96 41.15
C PHE A 12 -2.66 -24.49 41.31
N ILE A 13 -1.95 -24.20 42.39
CA ILE A 13 -1.39 -22.88 42.67
C ILE A 13 0.12 -22.98 42.58
N ASP A 14 0.73 -22.10 41.79
CA ASP A 14 2.18 -21.91 41.83
C ASP A 14 2.50 -20.93 42.97
N THR A 15 3.34 -21.36 43.91
CA THR A 15 3.80 -20.56 45.06
C THR A 15 5.21 -19.98 44.83
N GLY A 16 5.72 -20.04 43.59
CA GLY A 16 7.10 -19.68 43.20
C GLY A 16 8.06 -20.87 43.16
N LYS A 17 7.53 -22.10 43.22
CA LYS A 17 8.28 -23.36 43.17
C LYS A 17 7.75 -24.31 42.09
N ASP A 18 7.08 -23.74 41.09
CA ASP A 18 6.29 -24.42 40.06
C ASP A 18 5.05 -25.14 40.64
N PHE A 19 4.14 -25.55 39.75
CA PHE A 19 2.94 -26.30 40.12
C PHE A 19 3.29 -27.70 40.65
N ARG A 20 2.91 -27.98 41.90
CA ARG A 20 3.13 -29.28 42.55
C ARG A 20 1.85 -30.09 42.61
N PRO A 21 1.85 -31.37 42.17
CA PRO A 21 0.67 -32.21 42.24
C PRO A 21 0.19 -32.54 43.66
N GLU A 22 1.12 -32.53 44.62
CA GLU A 22 0.84 -32.84 46.03
C GLU A 22 0.00 -31.76 46.72
N ASP A 23 0.07 -30.53 46.21
CA ASP A 23 -0.59 -29.35 46.76
C ASP A 23 -1.88 -29.02 45.99
N SER A 24 -2.37 -29.91 45.12
CA SER A 24 -3.58 -29.66 44.32
C SER A 24 -4.85 -29.73 45.17
N LEU A 25 -5.82 -28.89 44.83
CA LEU A 25 -7.15 -28.92 45.41
C LEU A 25 -8.10 -29.62 44.45
N GLN A 26 -8.79 -30.65 44.93
CA GLN A 26 -9.70 -31.47 44.13
C GLN A 26 -11.16 -31.14 44.47
N ALA A 27 -12.02 -31.12 43.45
CA ALA A 27 -13.47 -31.00 43.62
C ALA A 27 -14.19 -32.00 42.72
N GLU A 28 -15.07 -32.81 43.28
CA GLU A 28 -15.94 -33.71 42.50
C GLU A 28 -17.10 -32.93 41.89
N TYR A 29 -17.47 -33.28 40.65
CA TYR A 29 -18.60 -32.68 39.96
C TYR A 29 -19.34 -33.68 39.08
N THR A 30 -20.63 -33.43 38.86
CA THR A 30 -21.42 -34.22 37.91
C THR A 30 -21.33 -33.55 36.55
N CYS A 31 -20.76 -34.25 35.58
CA CYS A 31 -20.69 -33.82 34.19
C CYS A 31 -21.95 -34.26 33.46
N ILE A 32 -22.75 -33.28 33.05
CA ILE A 32 -23.88 -33.43 32.12
C ILE A 32 -23.57 -32.53 30.92
N LEU A 33 -23.63 -33.09 29.70
CA LEU A 33 -23.25 -32.36 28.49
C LEU A 33 -24.16 -31.14 28.29
N GLY A 34 -23.56 -29.98 28.04
CA GLY A 34 -24.26 -28.71 27.82
C GLY A 34 -24.70 -27.98 29.11
N GLU A 35 -24.67 -28.62 30.26
CA GLU A 35 -25.00 -27.97 31.54
C GLU A 35 -23.83 -27.18 32.10
N THR A 36 -24.17 -26.08 32.78
CA THR A 36 -23.19 -25.24 33.48
C THR A 36 -22.80 -25.87 34.81
N VAL A 37 -21.52 -26.16 34.97
CA VAL A 37 -20.91 -26.55 36.23
C VAL A 37 -20.19 -25.33 36.79
N THR A 38 -20.40 -25.04 38.08
CA THR A 38 -19.64 -24.01 38.81
C THR A 38 -18.99 -24.66 40.01
N LEU A 39 -17.66 -24.54 40.09
CA LEU A 39 -16.85 -25.11 41.16
C LEU A 39 -16.20 -24.00 41.96
N GLU A 40 -16.16 -24.21 43.27
CA GLU A 40 -15.57 -23.29 44.22
C GLU A 40 -14.39 -23.97 44.93
N PHE A 41 -13.24 -23.31 44.95
CA PHE A 41 -12.02 -23.79 45.58
C PHE A 41 -11.58 -22.80 46.66
N ASP A 42 -11.30 -23.32 47.86
CA ASP A 42 -10.76 -22.55 48.97
C ASP A 42 -9.24 -22.45 48.83
N LEU A 43 -8.75 -21.26 48.51
CA LEU A 43 -7.32 -20.98 48.28
C LEU A 43 -6.64 -20.40 49.53
N SER A 44 -7.35 -20.23 50.64
CA SER A 44 -6.82 -19.63 51.88
C SER A 44 -5.63 -20.38 52.48
N VAL A 45 -5.46 -21.65 52.11
CA VAL A 45 -4.36 -22.53 52.52
C VAL A 45 -3.01 -22.06 51.95
N PHE A 46 -3.01 -21.31 50.84
CA PHE A 46 -1.80 -20.81 50.20
C PHE A 46 -1.44 -19.41 50.71
N GLU A 47 -0.24 -19.25 51.28
CA GLU A 47 0.24 -17.94 51.76
C GLU A 47 0.58 -16.98 50.61
N HIS A 48 1.05 -17.51 49.48
CA HIS A 48 1.45 -16.74 48.32
C HIS A 48 1.02 -17.46 47.05
N THR A 49 0.45 -16.72 46.10
CA THR A 49 0.15 -17.24 44.77
C THR A 49 1.00 -16.50 43.74
N CYS A 50 1.38 -17.19 42.67
CA CYS A 50 2.13 -16.63 41.54
C CYS A 50 1.44 -17.01 40.23
N GLY A 51 0.80 -18.17 40.20
CA GLY A 51 0.06 -18.67 39.05
C GLY A 51 -1.11 -19.53 39.48
N PHE A 52 -2.14 -19.56 38.64
CA PHE A 52 -3.34 -20.35 38.83
C PHE A 52 -3.54 -21.26 37.62
N ARG A 53 -3.78 -22.55 37.88
CA ARG A 53 -4.12 -23.54 36.87
C ARG A 53 -5.36 -24.32 37.28
N PHE A 54 -6.28 -24.49 36.35
CA PHE A 54 -7.49 -25.28 36.50
C PHE A 54 -7.56 -26.40 35.46
N ASP A 55 -7.81 -27.61 35.94
CA ASP A 55 -7.89 -28.83 35.14
C ASP A 55 -9.23 -29.54 35.40
N PRO A 56 -10.17 -29.59 34.44
CA PRO A 56 -11.43 -30.30 34.63
C PRO A 56 -11.33 -31.84 34.56
N LEU A 57 -10.12 -32.40 34.41
CA LEU A 57 -9.77 -33.82 34.24
C LEU A 57 -10.79 -34.66 33.45
N LEU A 58 -10.87 -34.40 32.15
CA LEU A 58 -11.78 -35.11 31.27
C LEU A 58 -11.15 -36.41 30.76
N GLU A 59 -11.86 -37.53 30.89
CA GLU A 59 -11.36 -38.86 30.53
C GLU A 59 -11.22 -39.07 29.02
N ASP A 60 -11.88 -38.26 28.18
CA ASP A 60 -11.93 -38.39 26.73
C ASP A 60 -11.69 -37.05 26.03
N SER A 61 -11.45 -37.11 24.71
CA SER A 61 -11.44 -35.91 23.86
C SER A 61 -12.76 -35.17 24.04
N SER A 62 -12.68 -33.86 24.26
CA SER A 62 -13.79 -33.07 24.77
C SER A 62 -13.73 -31.65 24.26
N MET A 63 -14.89 -31.01 24.24
CA MET A 63 -15.03 -29.59 23.98
C MET A 63 -15.46 -28.93 25.28
N VAL A 64 -14.72 -27.93 25.73
CA VAL A 64 -15.01 -27.22 26.98
C VAL A 64 -15.26 -25.78 26.68
N LYS A 65 -16.43 -25.28 27.06
CA LYS A 65 -16.73 -23.86 27.05
C LYS A 65 -16.49 -23.31 28.45
N LEU A 66 -15.42 -22.55 28.62
CA LEU A 66 -15.19 -21.83 29.86
C LEU A 66 -16.18 -20.64 29.88
N LEU A 67 -16.89 -20.41 30.96
CA LEU A 67 -17.86 -19.31 31.07
C LEU A 67 -17.31 -18.14 31.88
N ALA A 68 -16.70 -18.45 33.02
CA ALA A 68 -16.09 -17.46 33.89
C ALA A 68 -15.02 -18.12 34.77
N LEU A 69 -13.99 -17.36 35.08
CA LEU A 69 -12.99 -17.67 36.09
C LEU A 69 -12.86 -16.43 36.98
N THR A 70 -13.34 -16.53 38.21
CA THR A 70 -13.35 -15.43 39.17
C THR A 70 -12.44 -15.76 40.34
N LEU A 71 -11.49 -14.88 40.62
CA LEU A 71 -10.59 -14.98 41.77
C LEU A 71 -11.03 -13.98 42.83
N THR A 72 -11.07 -14.42 44.09
CA THR A 72 -11.32 -13.58 45.26
C THR A 72 -10.03 -13.44 46.06
N TYR A 73 -9.61 -12.20 46.30
CA TYR A 73 -8.41 -11.86 47.07
C TYR A 73 -8.70 -11.83 48.58
N GLU A 74 -7.66 -11.78 49.41
CA GLU A 74 -7.78 -11.74 50.87
C GLU A 74 -8.57 -10.53 51.40
N ASP A 75 -8.59 -9.42 50.66
CA ASP A 75 -9.36 -8.21 50.97
C ASP A 75 -10.83 -8.27 50.49
N GLU A 76 -11.29 -9.46 50.10
CA GLU A 76 -12.61 -9.74 49.53
C GLU A 76 -12.87 -9.11 48.16
N GLU A 77 -11.87 -8.52 47.51
CA GLU A 77 -12.00 -8.05 46.13
C GLU A 77 -12.20 -9.27 45.20
N ARG A 78 -13.21 -9.18 44.33
CA ARG A 78 -13.50 -10.21 43.32
C ARG A 78 -13.13 -9.70 41.94
N LYS A 79 -12.28 -10.45 41.24
CA LYS A 79 -11.87 -10.14 39.88
C LYS A 79 -12.16 -11.31 38.96
N THR A 80 -12.99 -11.09 37.95
CA THR A 80 -13.16 -12.03 36.85
C THR A 80 -12.02 -11.83 35.87
N ILE A 81 -11.33 -12.91 35.53
CA ILE A 81 -10.17 -12.90 34.65
C ILE A 81 -10.63 -12.73 33.20
N GLU A 82 -9.98 -11.81 32.49
CA GLU A 82 -10.22 -11.56 31.07
C GLU A 82 -9.68 -12.70 30.20
N TRP A 83 -10.33 -12.96 29.06
CA TRP A 83 -10.02 -14.10 28.18
C TRP A 83 -8.60 -14.07 27.62
N ASP A 84 -8.09 -12.89 27.29
CA ASP A 84 -6.74 -12.66 26.78
C ASP A 84 -5.63 -13.05 27.78
N ARG A 85 -5.99 -13.20 29.06
CA ARG A 85 -5.09 -13.63 30.13
C ARG A 85 -5.15 -15.13 30.41
N ILE A 86 -6.10 -15.85 29.81
CA ILE A 86 -6.26 -17.28 29.99
C ILE A 86 -5.49 -18.00 28.88
N LYS A 87 -4.46 -18.75 29.27
CA LYS A 87 -3.74 -19.66 28.39
C LYS A 87 -4.31 -21.07 28.53
N THR A 88 -4.28 -21.82 27.45
CA THR A 88 -4.79 -23.19 27.41
C THR A 88 -3.88 -24.06 26.57
N ASN A 89 -3.91 -25.37 26.80
CA ASN A 89 -3.24 -26.36 25.97
C ASN A 89 -4.16 -26.99 24.91
N SER A 90 -5.29 -26.35 24.58
CA SER A 90 -6.22 -26.85 23.58
C SER A 90 -5.60 -27.00 22.20
N ASP A 91 -6.17 -27.92 21.44
CA ASP A 91 -5.78 -28.17 20.05
C ASP A 91 -6.36 -27.13 19.10
N VAL A 92 -7.55 -26.63 19.40
CA VAL A 92 -8.23 -25.57 18.64
C VAL A 92 -8.96 -24.63 19.58
N ASP A 93 -8.74 -23.33 19.39
CA ASP A 93 -9.24 -22.26 20.24
C ASP A 93 -10.32 -21.44 19.50
N PHE A 94 -11.54 -21.48 20.02
CA PHE A 94 -12.68 -20.66 19.57
C PHE A 94 -13.30 -19.96 20.76
N GLU A 95 -12.60 -18.99 21.35
CA GLU A 95 -13.04 -18.30 22.57
C GLU A 95 -14.56 -17.99 22.55
N PRO A 96 -15.32 -18.46 23.57
CA PRO A 96 -14.88 -19.08 24.83
C PRO A 96 -14.87 -20.64 24.84
N VAL A 97 -14.88 -21.26 23.67
CA VAL A 97 -14.93 -22.71 23.45
C VAL A 97 -13.55 -23.25 23.07
N PHE A 98 -13.11 -24.31 23.75
CA PHE A 98 -11.80 -24.90 23.60
C PHE A 98 -11.93 -26.38 23.29
N VAL A 99 -11.27 -26.83 22.23
CA VAL A 99 -11.33 -28.21 21.77
C VAL A 99 -10.06 -28.95 22.17
N TYR A 100 -10.23 -30.07 22.87
CA TYR A 100 -9.16 -30.94 23.33
C TYR A 100 -9.30 -32.31 22.69
N LEU A 101 -8.36 -32.67 21.83
CA LEU A 101 -8.25 -33.99 21.21
C LEU A 101 -7.49 -34.97 22.13
N HIS A 102 -6.88 -34.48 23.21
CA HIS A 102 -6.26 -35.25 24.30
C HIS A 102 -7.11 -35.22 25.60
N LYS A 103 -6.70 -36.03 26.58
CA LYS A 103 -7.43 -36.29 27.85
C LYS A 103 -6.94 -35.41 29.01
N ASP A 104 -6.39 -34.24 28.73
CA ASP A 104 -5.66 -33.44 29.74
C ASP A 104 -5.86 -31.93 29.51
N PRO A 105 -7.11 -31.44 29.55
CA PRO A 105 -7.42 -30.02 29.37
C PRO A 105 -6.89 -29.19 30.54
N LYS A 106 -6.25 -28.05 30.23
CA LYS A 106 -5.64 -27.17 31.23
C LYS A 106 -5.90 -25.72 30.89
N PHE A 107 -6.34 -24.97 31.88
CA PHE A 107 -6.48 -23.52 31.82
C PHE A 107 -5.52 -22.87 32.80
N PHE A 108 -4.73 -21.91 32.32
CA PHE A 108 -3.72 -21.19 33.09
C PHE A 108 -4.04 -19.70 33.05
N VAL A 109 -3.89 -19.01 34.18
CA VAL A 109 -3.96 -17.55 34.22
C VAL A 109 -2.54 -17.00 34.11
N ASP A 110 -2.26 -16.21 33.08
CA ASP A 110 -0.93 -15.63 32.78
C ASP A 110 -0.56 -14.42 33.66
N GLU A 111 -1.40 -14.08 34.64
CA GLU A 111 -1.14 -12.99 35.56
C GLU A 111 -0.16 -13.47 36.64
N ALA A 112 0.92 -12.70 36.89
CA ALA A 112 1.74 -12.88 38.07
C ALA A 112 0.88 -12.48 39.29
N LEU A 113 0.14 -13.45 39.81
CA LEU A 113 -0.83 -13.27 40.89
C LEU A 113 -0.11 -13.10 42.22
N CYS A 114 0.90 -12.22 42.35
CA CYS A 114 1.77 -12.04 43.52
C CYS A 114 1.05 -11.57 44.82
N LEU A 115 -0.25 -11.80 44.92
CA LEU A 115 -1.14 -11.53 46.03
C LEU A 115 -1.65 -12.85 46.63
N LYS A 116 -2.22 -12.76 47.82
CA LYS A 116 -2.86 -13.90 48.48
C LYS A 116 -4.31 -14.02 48.02
N LEU A 117 -4.68 -15.21 47.55
CA LEU A 117 -6.04 -15.54 47.11
C LEU A 117 -6.80 -16.24 48.23
N ALA A 118 -8.06 -15.88 48.40
CA ALA A 118 -8.96 -16.53 49.34
C ALA A 118 -9.78 -17.64 48.66
N LYS A 119 -10.28 -17.39 47.44
CA LYS A 119 -11.20 -18.31 46.76
C LYS A 119 -11.06 -18.21 45.24
N ALA A 120 -11.27 -19.32 44.56
CA ALA A 120 -11.51 -19.34 43.11
C ALA A 120 -12.88 -19.94 42.80
N GLU A 121 -13.59 -19.32 41.86
CA GLU A 121 -14.85 -19.79 41.32
C GLU A 121 -14.68 -19.98 39.81
N VAL A 122 -14.89 -21.19 39.33
CA VAL A 122 -14.74 -21.55 37.92
C VAL A 122 -16.05 -22.09 37.38
N SER A 123 -16.62 -21.41 36.39
CA SER A 123 -17.84 -21.82 35.69
C SER A 123 -17.51 -22.29 34.29
N PHE A 124 -17.92 -23.49 33.91
CA PHE A 124 -17.67 -24.08 32.59
C PHE A 124 -18.78 -25.03 32.15
N GLN A 125 -18.80 -25.36 30.87
CA GLN A 125 -19.69 -26.35 30.27
C GLN A 125 -18.86 -27.37 29.48
N VAL A 126 -19.17 -28.65 29.64
CA VAL A 126 -18.62 -29.71 28.79
C VAL A 126 -19.60 -29.93 27.64
N LEU A 127 -19.14 -29.77 26.41
CA LEU A 127 -19.94 -29.89 25.20
C LEU A 127 -19.63 -31.21 24.48
N GLU A 128 -20.61 -31.69 23.72
CA GLU A 128 -20.44 -32.89 22.91
C GLU A 128 -19.50 -32.61 21.73
N LEU A 129 -18.47 -33.45 21.56
CA LEU A 129 -17.54 -33.37 20.43
C LEU A 129 -18.09 -34.05 19.16
N GLY A 130 -19.07 -34.97 19.30
CA GLY A 130 -19.60 -35.80 18.22
C GLY A 130 -18.77 -37.07 17.94
N LEU A 131 -19.44 -38.22 17.84
CA LEU A 131 -18.80 -39.49 17.46
C LEU A 131 -18.39 -39.45 15.98
N GLY A 132 -17.08 -39.42 15.71
CA GLY A 132 -16.51 -39.42 14.35
C GLY A 132 -15.92 -38.08 13.91
N GLU A 133 -16.05 -37.02 14.70
CA GLU A 133 -15.54 -35.69 14.34
C GLU A 133 -14.05 -35.48 14.71
N LYS A 134 -13.37 -36.48 15.29
CA LYS A 134 -11.93 -36.36 15.58
C LYS A 134 -11.12 -36.04 14.33
N ASP A 135 -11.45 -36.69 13.21
CA ASP A 135 -10.77 -36.45 11.94
C ASP A 135 -11.07 -35.02 11.41
N TYR A 136 -12.30 -34.55 11.58
CA TYR A 136 -12.70 -33.18 11.25
C TYR A 136 -11.93 -32.14 12.07
N TRP A 137 -11.87 -32.31 13.40
CA TRP A 137 -11.12 -31.41 14.27
C TRP A 137 -9.61 -31.50 14.05
N GLN A 138 -9.08 -32.66 13.67
CA GLN A 138 -7.68 -32.79 13.23
C GLN A 138 -7.40 -32.06 11.92
N GLU A 139 -8.35 -32.06 10.98
CA GLU A 139 -8.24 -31.29 9.75
C GLU A 139 -8.32 -29.79 10.03
N ILE A 140 -9.24 -29.35 10.88
CA ILE A 140 -9.28 -27.95 11.36
C ILE A 140 -7.96 -27.57 12.02
N LYS A 141 -7.40 -28.41 12.90
CA LYS A 141 -6.10 -28.14 13.56
C LYS A 141 -4.97 -27.94 12.55
N LYS A 142 -4.95 -28.70 11.44
CA LYS A 142 -3.95 -28.52 10.37
C LYS A 142 -4.11 -27.18 9.65
N HIS A 143 -5.33 -26.67 9.55
CA HIS A 143 -5.66 -25.44 8.86
C HIS A 143 -5.77 -24.22 9.78
N SER A 144 -5.84 -24.41 11.10
CA SER A 144 -5.83 -23.34 12.07
C SER A 144 -4.44 -22.72 12.09
N VAL A 145 -4.35 -21.52 11.51
CA VAL A 145 -3.16 -20.68 11.56
C VAL A 145 -2.92 -20.31 13.02
N SER A 146 -1.75 -20.62 13.56
CA SER A 146 -1.39 -20.20 14.92
C SER A 146 -1.53 -18.68 15.04
N GLU A 147 -2.01 -18.15 16.17
CA GLU A 147 -2.06 -16.70 16.42
C GLU A 147 -0.69 -16.02 16.18
N LYS A 148 0.42 -16.74 16.39
CA LYS A 148 1.78 -16.27 16.02
C LYS A 148 1.98 -16.10 14.52
N GLU A 149 1.51 -17.05 13.72
CA GLU A 149 1.57 -16.98 12.26
C GLU A 149 0.65 -15.90 11.71
N LYS A 150 -0.55 -15.75 12.30
CA LYS A 150 -1.48 -14.68 11.97
C LYS A 150 -0.88 -13.30 12.28
N ALA A 151 -0.29 -13.12 13.45
CA ALA A 151 0.42 -11.89 13.80
C ALA A 151 1.62 -11.63 12.86
N GLN A 152 2.36 -12.66 12.48
CA GLN A 152 3.46 -12.53 11.52
C GLN A 152 2.97 -12.14 10.12
N ILE A 153 1.85 -12.72 9.66
CA ILE A 153 1.23 -12.38 8.37
C ILE A 153 0.71 -10.95 8.40
N LEU A 154 0.06 -10.53 9.48
CA LEU A 154 -0.41 -9.16 9.67
C LEU A 154 0.77 -8.17 9.67
N GLY A 155 1.87 -8.49 10.34
CA GLY A 155 3.08 -7.67 10.31
C GLY A 155 3.70 -7.57 8.91
N LYS A 156 3.75 -8.67 8.15
CA LYS A 156 4.20 -8.66 6.75
C LYS A 156 3.28 -7.83 5.86
N LEU A 157 1.97 -7.91 6.08
CA LEU A 157 0.98 -7.12 5.34
C LEU A 157 1.14 -5.62 5.59
N GLU A 158 1.31 -5.22 6.85
CA GLU A 158 1.51 -3.81 7.21
C GLU A 158 2.79 -3.24 6.58
N LEU A 159 3.87 -4.04 6.57
CA LEU A 159 5.14 -3.65 5.95
C LEU A 159 5.00 -3.51 4.42
N ALA A 160 4.31 -4.44 3.77
CA ALA A 160 4.01 -4.36 2.33
C ALA A 160 3.14 -3.14 1.99
N MET A 161 2.16 -2.81 2.83
CA MET A 161 1.33 -1.61 2.64
C MET A 161 2.16 -0.33 2.72
N LYS A 162 3.08 -0.21 3.69
CA LYS A 162 3.98 0.94 3.81
C LYS A 162 4.91 1.07 2.60
N GLN A 163 5.46 -0.03 2.11
CA GLN A 163 6.28 -0.04 0.90
C GLN A 163 5.49 0.40 -0.34
N ASN A 164 4.26 -0.08 -0.48
CA ASN A 164 3.41 0.29 -1.62
C ASN A 164 3.06 1.79 -1.59
N GLN A 165 2.76 2.34 -0.41
CA GLN A 165 2.55 3.79 -0.25
C GLN A 165 3.78 4.61 -0.65
N ALA A 166 4.99 4.16 -0.30
CA ALA A 166 6.24 4.83 -0.69
C ALA A 166 6.44 4.79 -2.22
N LEU A 167 6.22 3.63 -2.84
CA LEU A 167 6.31 3.47 -4.30
C LEU A 167 5.26 4.32 -5.04
N GLU A 168 4.05 4.48 -4.50
CA GLU A 168 3.04 5.37 -5.08
C GLU A 168 3.44 6.85 -4.99
N GLN A 169 4.14 7.28 -3.94
CA GLN A 169 4.67 8.64 -3.83
C GLN A 169 5.81 8.86 -4.83
N GLU A 170 6.71 7.89 -4.97
CA GLU A 170 7.81 7.95 -5.93
C GLU A 170 7.29 7.96 -7.38
N ASN A 171 6.32 7.10 -7.72
CA ASN A 171 5.66 7.12 -9.02
C ASN A 171 4.98 8.46 -9.33
N ARG A 172 4.38 9.10 -8.32
CA ARG A 172 3.80 10.46 -8.48
C ARG A 172 4.89 11.49 -8.77
N ARG A 173 6.01 11.43 -8.06
CA ARG A 173 7.16 12.32 -8.29
C ARG A 173 7.75 12.15 -9.68
N LEU A 174 7.97 10.90 -10.10
CA LEU A 174 8.52 10.59 -11.42
C LEU A 174 7.62 11.08 -12.56
N LYS A 175 6.29 10.98 -12.41
CA LYS A 175 5.34 11.55 -13.39
C LYS A 175 5.44 13.06 -13.52
N ILE A 176 5.69 13.77 -12.42
CA ILE A 176 5.89 15.23 -12.43
C ILE A 176 7.21 15.56 -13.13
N GLU A 177 8.29 14.86 -12.78
CA GLU A 177 9.60 15.05 -13.40
C GLU A 177 9.60 14.75 -14.90
N GLU A 178 8.91 13.69 -15.31
CA GLU A 178 8.68 13.35 -16.72
C GLU A 178 7.98 14.51 -17.45
N ALA A 179 6.90 15.04 -16.88
CA ALA A 179 6.18 16.18 -17.46
C ALA A 179 7.05 17.44 -17.57
N ASP A 180 7.88 17.73 -16.56
CA ASP A 180 8.82 18.86 -16.57
C ASP A 180 9.92 18.70 -17.62
N ILE A 181 10.45 17.49 -17.79
CA ILE A 181 11.43 17.17 -18.84
C ILE A 181 10.80 17.35 -20.22
N TYR A 182 9.57 16.85 -20.44
CA TYR A 182 8.86 17.06 -21.70
C TYR A 182 8.60 18.54 -21.98
N ALA A 183 8.14 19.31 -20.99
CA ALA A 183 7.93 20.75 -21.13
C ALA A 183 9.23 21.49 -21.47
N THR A 184 10.33 21.15 -20.78
CA THR A 184 11.66 21.73 -21.02
C THR A 184 12.21 21.34 -22.41
N GLY A 185 12.01 20.10 -22.82
CA GLY A 185 12.39 19.60 -24.15
C GLY A 185 11.63 20.33 -25.27
N ILE A 186 10.32 20.50 -25.12
CA ILE A 186 9.48 21.27 -26.06
C ILE A 186 9.96 22.73 -26.11
N TRP A 187 10.27 23.35 -24.97
CA TRP A 187 10.78 24.71 -24.91
C TRP A 187 12.11 24.85 -25.67
N LYS A 188 13.06 23.93 -25.46
CA LYS A 188 14.35 23.92 -26.18
C LYS A 188 14.15 23.76 -27.69
N LEU A 189 13.30 22.82 -28.13
CA LEU A 189 13.01 22.62 -29.54
C LEU A 189 12.37 23.86 -30.19
N GLN A 190 11.46 24.54 -29.49
CA GLN A 190 10.87 25.79 -29.97
C GLN A 190 11.90 26.93 -30.05
N HIS A 191 12.83 27.01 -29.10
CA HIS A 191 13.89 28.01 -29.09
C HIS A 191 14.92 27.75 -30.19
N ASP A 192 15.36 26.50 -30.36
CA ASP A 192 16.31 26.12 -31.40
C ASP A 192 15.71 26.22 -32.80
N ALA A 193 14.41 25.99 -32.97
CA ALA A 193 13.70 26.26 -34.23
C ALA A 193 13.65 27.76 -34.61
N ARG A 194 13.86 28.69 -33.66
CA ARG A 194 14.10 30.12 -33.99
C ARG A 194 15.51 30.37 -34.52
N GLY A 195 16.48 29.50 -34.23
CA GLY A 195 17.86 29.53 -34.72
C GLY A 195 18.00 29.50 -36.26
N PRO A 196 17.40 28.56 -37.01
CA PRO A 196 17.51 28.51 -38.47
C PRO A 196 16.88 29.74 -39.14
N MET A 197 15.79 30.29 -38.60
CA MET A 197 15.23 31.56 -39.08
C MET A 197 16.21 32.74 -38.88
N LYS A 198 16.94 32.77 -37.76
CA LYS A 198 17.94 33.81 -37.47
C LYS A 198 19.14 33.74 -38.42
N VAL A 199 19.50 32.54 -38.89
CA VAL A 199 20.57 32.31 -39.87
C VAL A 199 20.11 32.69 -41.29
N ILE A 200 18.89 32.29 -41.70
CA ILE A 200 18.34 32.60 -43.02
C ILE A 200 18.13 34.12 -43.19
N PHE A 201 17.62 34.80 -42.16
CA PHE A 201 17.39 36.26 -42.16
C PHE A 201 18.53 37.08 -41.55
N GLY A 202 19.74 36.52 -41.48
CA GLY A 202 20.92 37.26 -41.04
C GLY A 202 21.19 38.47 -41.95
N LYS A 203 21.60 39.61 -41.37
CA LYS A 203 21.90 40.85 -42.11
C LYS A 203 22.82 40.62 -43.32
N GLY A 204 23.78 39.69 -43.19
CA GLY A 204 24.65 39.26 -44.28
C GLY A 204 23.88 38.64 -45.45
N ASN A 205 23.04 37.63 -45.20
CA ASN A 205 22.30 36.92 -46.24
C ASN A 205 21.27 37.81 -46.96
N ILE A 206 20.62 38.71 -46.22
CA ILE A 206 19.71 39.71 -46.81
C ILE A 206 20.50 40.65 -47.73
N LEU A 207 21.69 41.09 -47.31
CA LEU A 207 22.54 41.96 -48.12
C LEU A 207 23.06 41.24 -49.37
N THR A 208 23.46 39.97 -49.26
CA THR A 208 23.91 39.16 -50.41
C THR A 208 22.77 38.98 -51.42
N PHE A 209 21.55 38.75 -50.94
CA PHE A 209 20.37 38.63 -51.81
C PHE A 209 20.05 39.95 -52.50
N LEU A 210 20.03 41.07 -51.78
CA LEU A 210 19.80 42.40 -52.36
C LEU A 210 20.89 42.77 -53.38
N ALA A 211 22.15 42.42 -53.11
CA ALA A 211 23.25 42.60 -54.05
C ALA A 211 23.07 41.75 -55.32
N ALA A 212 22.62 40.50 -55.19
CA ALA A 212 22.32 39.65 -56.34
C ALA A 212 21.16 40.20 -57.19
N VAL A 213 20.09 40.70 -56.56
CA VAL A 213 18.98 41.37 -57.24
C VAL A 213 19.46 42.64 -57.95
N TYR A 214 20.30 43.45 -57.31
CA TYR A 214 20.88 44.66 -57.92
C TYR A 214 21.75 44.33 -59.13
N LEU A 215 22.65 43.34 -59.02
CA LEU A 215 23.49 42.91 -60.14
C LEU A 215 22.67 42.34 -61.31
N ALA A 216 21.61 41.60 -61.03
CA ALA A 216 20.69 41.11 -62.05
C ALA A 216 19.98 42.27 -62.78
N LEU A 217 19.50 43.27 -62.03
CA LEU A 217 18.90 44.48 -62.61
C LEU A 217 19.90 45.24 -63.49
N CYS A 218 21.13 45.46 -63.01
CA CYS A 218 22.18 46.15 -63.77
C CYS A 218 22.55 45.38 -65.05
N SER A 219 22.63 44.05 -64.98
CA SER A 219 22.95 43.20 -66.12
C SER A 219 21.87 43.26 -67.20
N GLU A 220 20.59 43.17 -66.81
CA GLU A 220 19.47 43.30 -67.74
C GLU A 220 19.39 44.71 -68.33
N LEU A 221 19.66 45.76 -67.53
CA LEU A 221 19.71 47.14 -68.04
C LEU A 221 20.82 47.34 -69.07
N PHE A 222 21.99 46.73 -68.83
CA PHE A 222 23.12 46.77 -69.77
C PHE A 222 22.82 46.04 -71.08
N ILE A 223 22.21 44.85 -71.00
CA ILE A 223 21.79 44.07 -72.17
C ILE A 223 20.74 44.85 -72.97
N PHE A 224 19.76 45.45 -72.29
CA PHE A 224 18.75 46.28 -72.92
C PHE A 224 19.36 47.49 -73.63
N ASN A 225 20.25 48.21 -72.94
CA ASN A 225 20.90 49.40 -73.49
C ASN A 225 21.74 49.07 -74.73
N ASN A 226 22.55 48.01 -74.68
CA ASN A 226 23.34 47.58 -75.83
C ASN A 226 22.46 47.10 -77.00
N ALA A 227 21.44 46.29 -76.74
CA ALA A 227 20.55 45.82 -77.81
C ALA A 227 19.79 46.98 -78.50
N TYR A 228 19.41 48.00 -77.72
CA TYR A 228 18.65 49.15 -78.21
C TYR A 228 19.50 50.12 -79.05
N TYR A 229 20.74 50.40 -78.65
CA TYR A 229 21.61 51.36 -79.36
C TYR A 229 22.49 50.73 -80.47
N SER A 230 22.64 49.40 -80.51
CA SER A 230 23.49 48.72 -81.50
C SER A 230 22.80 48.35 -82.82
N THR A 231 21.48 48.54 -82.93
CA THR A 231 20.70 48.11 -84.11
C THR A 231 20.05 49.30 -84.83
N PRO A 232 20.14 49.43 -86.17
CA PRO A 232 19.63 50.61 -86.90
C PRO A 232 18.09 50.73 -86.90
N ARG A 233 17.37 49.70 -86.45
CA ARG A 233 15.93 49.71 -86.19
C ARG A 233 15.65 48.85 -84.95
N PRO A 234 14.96 49.38 -83.92
CA PRO A 234 14.59 48.57 -82.76
C PRO A 234 13.64 47.46 -83.23
N ASN A 235 14.00 46.21 -82.97
CA ASN A 235 13.18 45.05 -83.27
C ASN A 235 12.09 44.93 -82.18
N ASP A 236 10.81 45.00 -82.52
CA ASP A 236 9.69 45.03 -81.55
C ASP A 236 9.70 43.85 -80.56
N GLN A 237 10.31 42.71 -80.95
CA GLN A 237 10.48 41.55 -80.09
C GLN A 237 11.49 41.75 -78.94
N ALA A 238 12.50 42.62 -79.10
CA ALA A 238 13.51 42.89 -78.07
C ALA A 238 12.96 43.76 -76.91
N LEU A 239 12.00 44.64 -77.20
CA LEU A 239 11.36 45.51 -76.21
C LEU A 239 10.40 44.76 -75.28
N VAL A 240 9.69 43.73 -75.78
CA VAL A 240 8.74 42.94 -74.98
C VAL A 240 9.43 42.00 -73.99
N PHE A 241 10.59 41.42 -74.37
CA PHE A 241 11.31 40.47 -73.51
C PHE A 241 11.97 41.14 -72.29
N SER A 242 12.36 42.41 -72.40
CA SER A 242 12.98 43.17 -71.31
C SER A 242 11.98 43.50 -70.19
N PHE A 243 10.75 43.91 -70.53
CA PHE A 243 9.77 44.35 -69.54
C PHE A 243 9.27 43.20 -68.63
N LEU A 244 9.07 42.01 -69.20
CA LEU A 244 8.66 40.81 -68.45
C LEU A 244 9.75 40.31 -67.51
N ARG A 245 11.02 40.33 -67.95
CA ARG A 245 12.17 39.95 -67.10
C ARG A 245 12.39 40.97 -65.99
N PHE A 246 12.31 42.26 -66.30
CA PHE A 246 12.37 43.33 -65.31
C PHE A 246 11.24 43.22 -64.28
N GLY A 247 10.02 42.91 -64.74
CA GLY A 247 8.86 42.65 -63.90
C GLY A 247 9.04 41.46 -62.95
N MET A 248 9.67 40.37 -63.40
CA MET A 248 9.96 39.22 -62.52
C MET A 248 10.99 39.54 -61.43
N VAL A 249 12.01 40.35 -61.74
CA VAL A 249 12.99 40.77 -60.73
C VAL A 249 12.34 41.67 -59.67
N TRP A 250 11.47 42.59 -60.10
CA TRP A 250 10.67 43.40 -59.17
C TRP A 250 9.68 42.57 -58.35
N LEU A 251 9.04 41.57 -58.95
CA LEU A 251 8.15 40.66 -58.22
C LEU A 251 8.91 39.88 -57.14
N GLY A 252 10.13 39.41 -57.44
CA GLY A 252 11.01 38.78 -56.45
C GLY A 252 11.37 39.73 -55.29
N ALA A 253 11.67 40.99 -55.58
CA ALA A 253 11.95 42.00 -54.56
C ALA A 253 10.70 42.32 -53.71
N PHE A 254 9.53 42.47 -54.33
CA PHE A 254 8.28 42.74 -53.63
C PHE A 254 7.84 41.59 -52.71
N VAL A 255 7.97 40.35 -53.17
CA VAL A 255 7.68 39.16 -52.33
C VAL A 255 8.58 39.15 -51.10
N LEU A 256 9.88 39.44 -51.25
CA LEU A 256 10.80 39.51 -50.11
C LEU A 256 10.42 40.62 -49.12
N ILE A 257 10.11 41.83 -49.62
CA ILE A 257 9.68 42.94 -48.78
C ILE A 257 8.37 42.61 -48.05
N ALA A 258 7.41 41.95 -48.73
CA ALA A 258 6.16 41.53 -48.12
C ALA A 258 6.37 40.48 -47.02
N VAL A 259 7.29 39.53 -47.22
CA VAL A 259 7.67 38.53 -46.21
C VAL A 259 8.33 39.21 -45.00
N ILE A 260 9.25 40.16 -45.23
CA ILE A 260 9.90 40.92 -44.14
C ILE A 260 8.87 41.74 -43.35
N ASN A 261 7.98 42.47 -44.02
CA ASN A 261 6.94 43.26 -43.35
C ASN A 261 5.93 42.39 -42.57
N GLY A 262 5.52 41.25 -43.14
CA GLY A 262 4.63 40.31 -42.45
C GLY A 262 5.28 39.70 -41.19
N MET A 263 6.59 39.51 -41.20
CA MET A 263 7.34 39.04 -40.04
C MET A 263 7.53 40.12 -38.97
N ILE A 264 7.77 41.38 -39.35
CA ILE A 264 7.86 42.50 -38.40
C ILE A 264 6.52 42.70 -37.68
N GLN A 265 5.40 42.63 -38.41
CA GLN A 265 4.07 42.75 -37.81
C GLN A 265 3.73 41.56 -36.89
N LYS A 266 4.17 40.33 -37.21
CA LYS A 266 4.02 39.17 -36.32
C LYS A 266 4.95 39.21 -35.10
N GLY A 267 6.11 39.84 -35.22
CA GLY A 267 7.04 40.10 -34.12
C GLY A 267 6.49 41.14 -33.14
N TYR A 268 6.02 42.28 -33.65
CA TYR A 268 5.45 43.37 -32.82
C TYR A 268 4.19 42.94 -32.06
N ARG A 269 3.36 42.03 -32.60
CA ARG A 269 2.20 41.49 -31.86
C ARG A 269 2.57 40.62 -30.66
N ARG A 270 3.80 40.10 -30.56
CA ARG A 270 4.24 39.26 -29.43
C ARG A 270 4.93 40.05 -28.32
N GLU A 271 5.27 41.32 -28.54
CA GLU A 271 5.87 42.19 -27.51
C GLU A 271 4.83 43.07 -26.78
N LEU A 272 3.59 43.11 -27.27
CA LEU A 272 2.49 43.92 -26.72
C LEU A 272 1.37 43.10 -26.02
N THR A 273 1.55 41.79 -25.85
CA THR A 273 0.70 40.88 -25.04
C THR A 273 1.57 40.04 -24.14
#